data_AF-A0A0Q5U0K8-F1
#
_entry.id   AF-A0A0Q5U0K8-F1
#
_cell.length_a   1.000
_cell.length_b   1.000
_cell.length_c   1.000
_cell.angle_alpha   90.00
_cell.angle_beta   90.00
_cell.angle_gamma   90.00
#
_symmetry.space_group_name_H-M   'P 1'
#
loop_
_entity.id
_entity.type
_entity.pdbx_description
1 polymer ?
#
loop_
_entity_poly.entity_id
_entity_poly.type
_entity_poly.pdbx_seq_one_letter_code
_entity_poly.pdbx_strand_id
1 'polypeptide(L)'
;MGKASVIEQFVIDKVREIRLLKEVSQASLSIQMGLSAKFVGNVESPNQPNKYNINHLNKIAFILGCSVKDFFPDVPIDIELQKTYNK
;
A
#
# COMPACT_ATOMS: atom_id res chain seq x y z
N MET A 1 4.96 -6.89 -17.85
CA MET A 1 5.03 -6.80 -16.37
C MET A 1 4.15 -5.63 -15.96
N GLY A 2 3.13 -5.85 -15.13
CA GLY A 2 2.00 -4.92 -14.96
C GLY A 2 2.21 -3.89 -13.85
N LYS A 3 2.05 -2.61 -14.20
CA LYS A 3 1.91 -1.48 -13.28
C LYS A 3 0.73 -1.75 -12.31
N ALA A 4 0.83 -1.29 -11.07
CA ALA A 4 -0.30 -1.30 -10.15
C ALA A 4 -1.50 -0.55 -10.76
N SER A 5 -2.69 -1.11 -10.57
CA SER A 5 -3.94 -0.39 -10.83
C SER A 5 -4.07 0.84 -9.92
N VAL A 6 -4.97 1.75 -10.23
CA VAL A 6 -5.14 2.99 -9.44
C VAL A 6 -5.50 2.68 -7.98
N ILE A 7 -6.36 1.69 -7.74
CA ILE A 7 -6.73 1.25 -6.39
C ILE A 7 -5.57 0.58 -5.66
N GLU A 8 -4.79 -0.27 -6.33
CA GLU A 8 -3.61 -0.88 -5.72
C GLU A 8 -2.58 0.18 -5.34
N GLN A 9 -2.33 1.17 -6.21
CA GLN A 9 -1.41 2.26 -5.90
C GLN A 9 -1.91 3.10 -4.72
N PHE A 10 -3.21 3.43 -4.68
CA PHE A 10 -3.80 4.14 -3.54
C PHE A 10 -3.55 3.41 -2.22
N VAL A 11 -3.79 2.09 -2.18
CA VAL A 11 -3.55 1.26 -1.00
C VAL A 11 -2.07 1.28 -0.60
N ILE A 12 -1.16 1.14 -1.58
CA ILE A 12 0.29 1.18 -1.34
C ILE A 12 0.70 2.53 -0.74
N ASP A 13 0.18 3.62 -1.30
CA ASP A 13 0.48 4.98 -0.85
C ASP A 13 -0.04 5.23 0.57
N LYS A 14 -1.25 4.74 0.91
CA LYS A 14 -1.80 4.83 2.27
C LYS A 14 -1.01 4.02 3.29
N VAL A 15 -0.60 2.80 2.94
CA VAL A 15 0.29 2.01 3.81
C VAL A 15 1.61 2.76 4.03
N ARG A 16 2.20 3.32 2.96
CA ARG A 16 3.45 4.08 3.02
C ARG A 16 3.31 5.34 3.88
N GLU A 17 2.23 6.09 3.73
CA GLU A 17 1.92 7.29 4.52
C GLU A 17 1.90 6.96 6.03
N ILE A 18 1.09 5.99 6.43
CA ILE A 18 0.97 5.58 7.83
C ILE A 18 2.30 5.02 8.35
N ARG A 19 3.00 4.22 7.54
CA ARG A 19 4.31 3.67 7.90
C ARG A 19 5.33 4.77 8.21
N LEU A 20 5.38 5.83 7.40
CA LEU A 20 6.27 6.96 7.61
C LEU A 20 5.88 7.79 8.84
N LEU A 21 4.58 8.01 9.06
CA LEU A 21 4.06 8.69 10.27
C LEU A 21 4.41 7.93 11.56
N LYS A 22 4.54 6.60 11.49
CA LYS A 22 4.94 5.73 12.60
C LYS A 22 6.46 5.51 12.67
N GLU A 23 7.23 6.18 11.82
CA GLU A 23 8.71 6.06 11.72
C GLU A 23 9.20 4.61 11.47
N VAL A 24 8.37 3.78 10.84
CA VAL A 24 8.71 2.39 10.55
C VAL A 24 9.43 2.30 9.19
N SER A 25 10.62 1.70 9.14
CA SER A 25 11.32 1.48 7.87
C SER A 25 10.66 0.35 7.05
N GLN A 26 10.87 0.36 5.73
CA GLN A 26 10.38 -0.72 4.84
C GLN A 26 10.91 -2.10 5.27
N ALA A 27 12.20 -2.17 5.61
CA ALA A 27 12.83 -3.40 6.09
C ALA A 27 12.23 -3.85 7.43
N SER A 28 12.03 -2.92 8.37
CA SER A 28 11.41 -3.22 9.66
C SER A 28 9.99 -3.76 9.50
N LEU A 29 9.15 -3.11 8.69
CA LEU A 29 7.79 -3.60 8.43
C LEU A 29 7.81 -4.99 7.78
N SER A 30 8.70 -5.23 6.81
CA SER A 30 8.83 -6.53 6.16
C SER A 30 9.19 -7.64 7.15
N ILE A 31 10.15 -7.37 8.05
CA ILE A 31 10.58 -8.33 9.08
C ILE A 31 9.46 -8.60 10.09
N GLN A 32 8.76 -7.57 10.55
CA GLN A 32 7.59 -7.71 11.44
C GLN A 32 6.43 -8.46 10.78
N MET A 33 6.29 -8.34 9.46
CA MET A 33 5.37 -9.15 8.66
C MET A 33 5.81 -10.62 8.54
N GLY A 34 7.04 -10.98 8.94
CA GLY A 34 7.61 -12.33 8.77
C GLY A 34 8.01 -12.62 7.33
N LEU A 35 8.35 -11.58 6.56
CA LEU A 35 8.72 -11.67 5.14
C LEU A 35 10.19 -11.26 4.94
N SER A 36 10.70 -11.46 3.71
CA SER A 36 12.02 -10.95 3.33
C SER A 36 12.09 -9.44 3.54
N ALA A 37 13.22 -8.93 4.07
CA ALA A 37 13.45 -7.49 4.31
C ALA A 37 13.23 -6.59 3.08
N LYS A 38 13.25 -7.16 1.87
CA LYS A 38 13.01 -6.46 0.60
C LYS A 38 11.53 -6.35 0.22
N PHE A 39 10.63 -7.05 0.90
CA PHE A 39 9.24 -7.21 0.47
C PHE A 39 8.50 -5.88 0.35
N VAL A 40 8.47 -5.07 1.41
CA VAL A 40 7.81 -3.76 1.39
C VAL A 40 8.49 -2.82 0.40
N GLY A 41 9.82 -2.86 0.28
CA GLY A 41 10.55 -2.08 -0.73
C GLY A 41 10.17 -2.45 -2.16
N ASN A 42 9.91 -3.73 -2.42
CA ASN A 42 9.40 -4.19 -3.71
C ASN A 42 7.95 -3.75 -3.94
N VAL A 43 7.08 -3.78 -2.93
CA VAL A 43 5.69 -3.33 -3.07
C VAL A 43 5.59 -1.82 -3.29
N GLU A 44 6.37 -1.03 -2.54
CA GLU A 44 6.35 0.44 -2.65
C GLU A 44 7.15 0.98 -3.84
N SER A 45 7.81 0.11 -4.60
CA SER A 45 8.55 0.51 -5.81
C SER A 45 7.58 0.60 -6.99
N PRO A 46 7.51 1.75 -7.69
CA PRO A 46 6.61 1.92 -8.85
C PRO A 46 6.96 1.01 -10.03
N ASN A 47 8.16 0.42 -10.01
CA ASN A 47 8.70 -0.40 -11.09
C ASN A 47 8.46 -1.91 -10.87
N GLN A 48 7.83 -2.29 -9.76
CA GLN A 48 7.66 -3.69 -9.38
C GLN A 48 6.18 -4.09 -9.43
N PRO A 49 5.89 -5.35 -9.81
CA PRO A 49 4.52 -5.84 -9.91
C PRO A 49 3.98 -6.34 -8.56
N ASN A 50 4.68 -6.16 -7.44
CA ASN A 50 4.27 -6.64 -6.13
C ASN A 50 3.16 -5.77 -5.53
N LYS A 51 2.17 -6.39 -4.89
CA LYS A 51 1.07 -5.69 -4.19
C LYS A 51 0.80 -6.33 -2.83
N TYR A 52 0.20 -5.57 -1.94
CA TYR A 52 -0.39 -6.12 -0.73
C TYR A 52 -1.68 -6.88 -1.06
N ASN A 53 -1.82 -8.08 -0.52
CA ASN A 53 -3.11 -8.77 -0.49
C ASN A 53 -3.81 -8.45 0.85
N ILE A 54 -5.05 -8.90 1.01
CA ILE A 54 -5.85 -8.64 2.21
C ILE A 54 -5.19 -9.18 3.50
N ASN A 55 -4.45 -10.28 3.44
CA ASN A 55 -3.74 -10.84 4.60
C ASN A 55 -2.55 -9.96 5.00
N HIS A 56 -1.83 -9.42 4.02
CA HIS A 56 -0.76 -8.44 4.25
C HIS A 56 -1.34 -7.19 4.91
N LEU A 57 -2.42 -6.63 4.38
CA LEU A 57 -3.05 -5.42 4.91
C LEU A 57 -3.53 -5.63 6.35
N ASN A 58 -4.17 -6.75 6.66
CA ASN A 58 -4.58 -7.06 8.02
C ASN A 58 -3.38 -7.09 9.00
N LYS A 59 -2.27 -7.72 8.60
CA LYS A 59 -1.07 -7.78 9.42
C LYS A 59 -0.38 -6.41 9.56
N ILE A 60 -0.36 -5.62 8.49
CA ILE A 60 0.20 -4.27 8.48
C ILE A 60 -0.61 -3.36 9.42
N ALA A 61 -1.94 -3.42 9.38
CA ALA A 61 -2.81 -2.67 10.30
C ALA A 61 -2.49 -2.99 11.78
N PHE A 62 -2.32 -4.28 12.09
CA PHE A 62 -1.92 -4.71 13.43
C PHE A 62 -0.54 -4.13 13.82
N ILE A 63 0.45 -4.21 12.94
CA ILE A 63 1.82 -3.72 13.20
C ILE A 63 1.86 -2.19 13.36
N LEU A 64 1.14 -1.46 12.50
CA LEU A 64 1.14 0.01 12.50
C LEU A 64 0.15 0.61 13.52
N GLY A 65 -0.68 -0.22 14.16
CA GLY A 65 -1.68 0.20 15.13
C GLY A 65 -2.74 1.12 14.51
N CYS A 66 -3.27 0.73 13.35
CA CYS A 66 -4.31 1.46 12.63
C CYS A 66 -5.45 0.53 12.19
N SER A 67 -6.54 1.10 11.68
CA SER A 67 -7.63 0.30 11.11
C SER A 67 -7.24 -0.21 9.73
N VAL A 68 -7.68 -1.42 9.36
CA VAL A 68 -7.56 -1.92 7.98
C VAL A 68 -8.26 -0.97 6.99
N LYS A 69 -9.31 -0.27 7.43
CA LYS A 69 -10.04 0.69 6.59
C LYS A 69 -9.18 1.88 6.18
N ASP A 70 -8.17 2.24 6.97
CA ASP A 70 -7.32 3.40 6.72
C ASP A 70 -6.48 3.26 5.43
N PHE A 71 -6.39 2.04 4.88
CA PHE A 71 -5.70 1.77 3.62
C PHE A 71 -6.56 1.94 2.38
N PHE A 72 -7.87 2.11 2.52
CA PHE A 72 -8.82 2.08 1.40
C PHE A 72 -9.49 3.44 1.21
N PRO A 73 -9.96 3.74 -0.01
CA PRO A 73 -10.77 4.94 -0.24
C PRO A 73 -12.17 4.74 0.34
N ASP A 74 -12.80 5.83 0.76
CA ASP A 74 -14.17 5.82 1.29
C ASP A 74 -15.22 5.51 0.20
N VAL A 75 -14.87 5.82 -1.06
CA VAL A 75 -15.72 5.57 -2.24
C VAL A 75 -14.93 4.81 -3.32
N PRO A 76 -15.61 4.07 -4.20
CA PRO A 76 -14.95 3.41 -5.33
C PRO A 76 -14.17 4.41 -6.20
N ILE A 77 -12.99 4.00 -6.66
CA ILE A 77 -12.20 4.81 -7.59
C ILE A 77 -12.75 4.59 -9.01
N ASP A 78 -13.38 5.63 -9.55
CA ASP A 78 -13.78 5.67 -10.95
C ASP A 78 -12.62 6.18 -11.82
N ILE A 79 -12.09 5.29 -12.67
CA ILE A 79 -10.95 5.55 -13.55
C ILE A 79 -11.36 6.47 -14.73
N GLU A 80 -12.65 6.55 -15.08
CA GLU A 80 -13.13 7.34 -16.22
C GLU A 80 -13.26 8.83 -15.86
N LEU A 81 -13.69 9.16 -14.64
CA LEU A 81 -13.83 10.55 -14.19
C LEU A 81 -12.49 11.30 -14.04
N GLN A 82 -11.42 10.60 -13.68
CA GLN A 82 -10.09 11.22 -13.55
C GLN A 82 -9.48 11.67 -14.88
N LYS A 83 -9.86 11.08 -16.01
CA LYS A 83 -9.39 11.51 -17.33
C LYS A 83 -10.08 12.79 -17.81
N THR A 84 -11.32 13.00 -17.37
CA THR A 84 -12.15 14.14 -17.75
C THR A 84 -11.76 15.42 -17.02
N TYR A 85 -11.24 15.31 -15.78
CA TYR A 85 -10.83 16.45 -14.96
C TYR A 85 -9.38 16.91 -15.18
N ASN A 86 -8.54 16.03 -15.75
CA ASN A 86 -7.15 16.33 -16.10
C ASN A 86 -6.98 16.71 -17.59
N LYS A 87 -8.06 17.12 -18.24
CA LYS A 87 -8.11 17.58 -19.64
C LYS A 87 -8.61 19.02 -19.67
#